data_AF-A0A2M6WUW6-F1
#
_entry.id   AF-A0A2M6WUW6-F1
#
_cell.length_a   1.000
_cell.length_b   1.000
_cell.length_c   1.000
_cell.angle_alpha   90.00
_cell.angle_beta   90.00
_cell.angle_gamma   90.00
#
_symmetry.space_group_name_H-M   'P 1'
#
loop_
_entity.id
_entity.type
_entity.pdbx_description
1 polymer ?
#
loop_
_entity_poly.entity_id
_entity_poly.type
_entity_poly.pdbx_seq_one_letter_code
_entity_poly.pdbx_strand_id
1 'polypeptide(L)'
;MNILIFGDSITWGAYDPEQGGWATRLRNYFEEKDNDTDIYNLGISGDTTADLLNRIEVEAKSREPNLIIFAIGINDAQFIHSTNGLRVSLDKF
;
A
#
# COMPACT_ATOMS: atom_id res chain seq x y z
N MET A 1 -12.39 3.66 14.05
CA MET A 1 -12.42 3.77 12.58
C MET A 1 -11.17 3.13 12.00
N ASN A 2 -11.32 2.18 11.09
CA ASN A 2 -10.21 1.42 10.53
C ASN A 2 -9.90 1.93 9.12
N ILE A 3 -8.71 2.50 8.92
CA ILE A 3 -8.21 2.91 7.62
C ILE A 3 -7.13 1.93 7.16
N LEU A 4 -7.36 1.29 6.02
CA LEU A 4 -6.38 0.39 5.40
C LEU A 4 -5.68 1.11 4.27
N ILE A 5 -4.35 1.02 4.24
CA ILE A 5 -3.53 1.61 3.18
C ILE A 5 -2.80 0.50 2.46
N PHE A 6 -3.33 0.10 1.31
CA PHE A 6 -2.68 -0.86 0.43
C PHE A 6 -1.74 -0.13 -0.53
N GLY A 7 -0.51 -0.60 -0.62
CA GLY A 7 0.45 0.00 -1.54
C GLY A 7 1.75 -0.77 -1.66
N ASP A 8 2.75 -0.09 -2.20
CA ASP A 8 4.08 -0.64 -2.42
C ASP A 8 5.11 -0.15 -1.38
N SER A 9 6.39 -0.15 -1.75
CA SER A 9 7.52 0.35 -0.96
C SER A 9 7.35 1.78 -0.44
N ILE A 10 6.64 2.64 -1.17
CA ILE A 10 6.41 4.04 -0.77
C ILE A 10 5.48 4.10 0.44
N THR A 11 4.43 3.27 0.44
CA THR A 11 3.51 3.11 1.57
C THR A 11 4.17 2.40 2.73
N TRP A 12 4.95 1.35 2.45
CA TRP A 12 5.77 0.65 3.46
C TRP A 12 6.72 1.60 4.21
N GLY A 13 7.19 2.67 3.56
CA GLY A 13 8.19 3.58 4.13
C GLY A 13 9.62 3.14 3.88
N ALA A 14 9.87 2.46 2.76
CA ALA A 14 11.21 2.03 2.38
C ALA A 14 12.18 3.23 2.38
N TYR A 15 13.34 3.03 3.01
CA TYR A 15 14.40 4.04 3.14
C TYR A 15 14.06 5.27 4.00
N ASP A 16 12.99 5.24 4.81
CA ASP A 16 12.72 6.22 5.87
C ASP A 16 12.80 5.55 7.26
N PRO A 17 14.01 5.21 7.75
CA PRO A 17 14.17 4.50 9.02
C PRO A 17 13.83 5.37 10.24
N GLU A 18 13.82 6.69 10.09
CA GLU A 18 13.56 7.62 11.19
C GLU A 18 12.05 7.69 11.48
N GLN A 19 11.23 7.82 10.44
CA GLN A 19 9.81 8.16 10.59
C GLN A 19 8.86 7.16 9.92
N GLY A 20 9.38 6.15 9.23
CA GLY A 20 8.60 5.02 8.70
C GLY A 20 7.69 5.38 7.52
N GLY A 21 7.96 6.47 6.80
CA GLY A 21 7.17 6.91 5.66
C GLY A 21 5.85 7.60 6.02
N TRP A 22 5.10 7.99 4.98
CA TRP A 22 3.90 8.82 5.15
C TRP A 22 2.76 8.10 5.88
N ALA A 23 2.59 6.79 5.67
CA ALA A 23 1.55 6.00 6.33
C ALA A 23 1.79 5.90 7.84
N THR A 24 3.06 5.75 8.26
CA THR A 24 3.43 5.76 9.68
C THR A 24 3.22 7.13 10.30
N ARG A 25 3.56 8.21 9.59
CA ARG A 25 3.30 9.59 10.06
C ARG A 25 1.81 9.87 10.20
N LEU A 26 0.97 9.33 9.31
CA LEU A 26 -0.48 9.43 9.41
C LEU A 26 -1.01 8.67 10.63
N ARG A 27 -0.51 7.45 10.87
CA ARG A 27 -0.82 6.70 12.11
C ARG A 27 -0.47 7.52 13.34
N ASN A 28 0.76 8.01 13.44
CA ASN A 28 1.21 8.78 14.59
C ASN A 28 0.37 10.05 14.81
N TYR A 29 -0.05 10.72 13.73
CA TYR A 29 -0.94 11.88 13.82
C TYR A 29 -2.29 11.53 14.47
N PHE A 30 -2.91 10.42 14.05
CA PHE A 30 -4.16 9.96 14.67
C PHE A 30 -3.94 9.48 16.10
N GLU A 31 -2.89 8.69 16.38
CA GLU A 31 -2.55 8.27 17.75
C GLU A 31 -2.33 9.45 18.72
N GLU A 32 -1.89 10.62 18.23
CA GLU A 32 -1.75 11.83 19.05
C GLU A 32 -3.07 12.61 19.24
N LYS A 33 -3.96 12.58 18.24
CA LYS A 33 -5.12 13.49 18.13
C LYS A 33 -6.46 12.81 18.42
N ASP A 34 -6.57 11.53 18.10
CA ASP A 34 -7.80 10.74 18.06
C ASP A 34 -7.47 9.26 18.28
N ASN A 35 -7.77 8.77 19.50
CA ASN A 35 -7.49 7.40 19.89
C ASN A 35 -8.50 6.37 19.33
N ASP A 36 -9.48 6.81 18.53
CA ASP A 36 -10.48 5.93 17.94
C ASP A 36 -10.23 5.65 16.46
N THR A 37 -9.09 6.08 15.89
CA THR A 37 -8.73 5.81 14.49
C THR A 37 -7.50 4.92 14.38
N ASP A 38 -7.68 3.70 13.87
CA ASP A 38 -6.61 2.74 13.59
C ASP A 38 -6.14 2.86 12.13
N ILE A 39 -4.85 3.10 11.93
CA ILE A 39 -4.21 3.14 10.61
C ILE A 39 -3.40 1.86 10.38
N TYR A 40 -3.79 1.10 9.37
CA TYR A 40 -3.10 -0.12 8.95
C TYR A 40 -2.25 0.14 7.71
N ASN A 41 -0.93 0.21 7.90
CA ASN A 41 0.04 0.20 6.81
C ASN A 41 0.14 -1.22 6.23
N LEU A 42 -0.43 -1.43 5.05
CA LEU A 42 -0.40 -2.70 4.31
C LEU A 42 0.44 -2.58 3.03
N GLY A 43 1.45 -1.70 3.05
CA GLY A 43 2.43 -1.54 1.98
C GLY A 43 3.39 -2.72 1.93
N ILE A 44 3.63 -3.29 0.74
CA ILE A 44 4.63 -4.35 0.53
C ILE A 44 5.59 -3.91 -0.56
N SER A 45 6.88 -3.90 -0.25
CA SER A 45 7.90 -3.43 -1.20
C SER A 45 7.90 -4.27 -2.48
N GLY A 46 7.76 -3.61 -3.62
CA GLY A 46 7.76 -4.24 -4.93
C GLY A 46 6.42 -4.82 -5.39
N ASP A 47 5.35 -4.71 -4.59
CA ASP A 47 3.99 -5.14 -4.99
C ASP A 47 3.53 -4.41 -6.25
N THR A 48 2.93 -5.18 -7.16
CA THR A 48 2.15 -4.68 -8.30
C THR A 48 0.65 -4.73 -7.98
N THR A 49 -0.19 -4.18 -8.87
CA THR A 49 -1.65 -4.33 -8.75
C THR A 49 -2.08 -5.80 -8.79
N ALA A 50 -1.38 -6.64 -9.57
CA ALA A 50 -1.63 -8.08 -9.63
C ALA A 50 -1.37 -8.78 -8.30
N ASP A 51 -0.30 -8.39 -7.59
CA ASP A 51 0.03 -8.93 -6.27
C ASP A 51 -1.01 -8.51 -5.23
N LEU A 52 -1.42 -7.23 -5.26
CA LEU A 52 -2.44 -6.70 -4.37
C LEU A 52 -3.80 -7.42 -4.56
N LEU A 53 -4.22 -7.69 -5.80
CA LEU A 53 -5.47 -8.42 -6.07
C LEU A 53 -5.51 -9.80 -5.39
N ASN A 54 -4.37 -10.46 -5.21
CA ASN A 54 -4.32 -11.77 -4.56
C ASN A 54 -4.51 -11.73 -3.04
N ARG A 55 -4.31 -10.57 -2.40
CA ARG A 55 -4.31 -10.44 -0.93
C ARG A 55 -5.37 -9.49 -0.38
N ILE A 56 -5.92 -8.61 -1.21
CA ILE A 56 -6.82 -7.54 -0.76
C ILE A 56 -8.05 -8.07 -0.03
N GLU A 57 -8.71 -9.12 -0.52
CA GLU A 57 -9.97 -9.60 0.07
C GLU A 57 -9.76 -10.12 1.50
N VAL A 58 -8.75 -10.97 1.71
CA VAL A 58 -8.47 -11.55 3.02
C VAL A 58 -7.92 -10.52 4.01
N GLU A 59 -7.07 -9.60 3.54
CA GLU A 59 -6.50 -8.56 4.38
C GLU A 59 -7.51 -7.47 4.77
N ALA A 60 -8.42 -7.11 3.85
CA ALA A 60 -9.49 -6.17 4.15
C ALA A 60 -10.51 -6.80 5.09
N LYS A 61 -10.99 -8.01 4.79
CA LYS A 61 -12.02 -8.68 5.59
C LYS A 61 -11.59 -8.90 7.05
N SER A 62 -10.31 -9.16 7.30
CA SER A 62 -9.78 -9.36 8.65
C SER A 62 -9.76 -8.10 9.53
N ARG A 63 -9.97 -6.90 8.94
CA ARG A 63 -9.83 -5.62 9.65
C ARG A 63 -11.06 -4.72 9.56
N GLU A 64 -12.13 -5.17 8.90
CA GLU A 64 -13.41 -4.45 8.79
C GLU A 64 -13.25 -2.94 8.48
N PRO A 65 -12.65 -2.58 7.32
CA PRO A 65 -12.27 -1.21 6.99
C PRO A 65 -13.49 -0.28 6.89
N ASN A 66 -13.35 0.93 7.44
CA ASN A 66 -14.25 2.05 7.14
C ASN A 66 -13.76 2.84 5.92
N LEU A 67 -12.45 2.87 5.70
CA LEU A 67 -11.80 3.54 4.57
C LEU A 67 -10.68 2.66 4.03
N ILE A 68 -10.55 2.61 2.71
CA ILE A 68 -9.42 1.99 2.03
C ILE A 68 -8.75 3.03 1.14
N ILE A 69 -7.42 3.12 1.26
CA ILE A 69 -6.56 3.95 0.42
C ILE A 69 -5.70 3.03 -0.44
N PHE A 70 -5.70 3.28 -1.75
CA PHE A 70 -4.82 2.60 -2.70
C PHE A 70 -3.68 3.53 -3.13
N ALA A 71 -2.45 3.11 -2.87
CA ALA A 71 -1.22 3.78 -3.27
C ALA A 71 -0.28 2.75 -3.92
N ILE A 72 -0.70 2.25 -5.09
CA ILE A 72 -0.11 1.13 -5.82
C ILE A 72 0.00 1.50 -7.32
N GLY A 73 0.80 0.76 -8.09
CA GLY A 73 0.86 0.88 -9.55
C GLY A 73 2.22 1.35 -10.10
N ILE A 74 3.12 1.86 -9.26
CA ILE A 74 4.44 2.30 -9.75
C ILE A 74 5.28 1.11 -10.25
N ASN A 75 5.16 -0.04 -9.58
CA ASN A 75 5.83 -1.27 -10.01
C ASN A 75 5.23 -1.81 -11.29
N ASP A 76 3.92 -1.68 -11.51
CA ASP A 76 3.26 -2.05 -12.76
C ASP A 76 3.82 -1.26 -13.94
N ALA A 77 3.96 0.06 -13.74
CA ALA A 77 4.49 1.00 -14.71
C ALA A 77 6.03 0.90 -14.91
N GLN A 78 6.72 0.07 -14.13
CA GLN A 78 8.15 -0.14 -14.29
C GLN A 78 8.43 -0.73 -15.68
N PHE A 79 9.24 -0.03 -16.47
CA PHE A 79 9.67 -0.53 -17.77
C PHE A 79 10.81 -1.55 -17.59
N ILE A 80 10.58 -2.77 -18.08
CA ILE A 80 11.52 -3.88 -18.04
C ILE A 80 12.19 -4.00 -19.41
N HIS A 81 13.45 -3.58 -19.49
CA HIS A 81 14.19 -3.53 -20.75
C HIS A 81 14.37 -4.90 -21.42
N SER A 82 14.54 -5.98 -20.64
CA SER A 82 14.74 -7.33 -21.18
C SER A 82 13.50 -7.89 -21.90
N THR A 83 12.31 -7.45 -21.50
CA THR A 83 11.04 -7.83 -22.13
C THR A 83 10.46 -6.74 -23.03
N ASN A 84 11.15 -5.59 -23.14
CA ASN A 84 10.70 -4.40 -23.86
C ASN A 84 9.24 -4.02 -23.53
N GLY A 85 8.90 -4.00 -22.25
CA GLY A 85 7.52 -3.85 -21.81
C GLY A 85 7.38 -3.44 -20.35
N LEU A 86 6.17 -3.11 -19.95
CA LEU A 86 5.84 -2.84 -18.55
C LEU A 86 5.87 -4.14 -17.75
N ARG A 87 6.25 -4.06 -16.46
CA ARG A 87 6.25 -5.20 -15.54
C ARG A 87 4.87 -5.84 -15.43
N VAL A 88 3.82 -5.03 -15.51
CA VAL A 88 2.44 -5.49 -15.70
C VAL A 88 1.90 -4.92 -17.01
N SER A 89 1.40 -5.81 -17.88
CA SER A 89 0.80 -5.42 -19.16
C SER A 89 -0.47 -4.58 -18.95
N LEU A 90 -0.73 -3.64 -19.87
CA LEU A 90 -1.98 -2.87 -19.90
C LEU A 90 -3.21 -3.76 -20.14
N ASP A 91 -3.03 -4.92 -20.77
CA ASP A 91 -4.10 -5.87 -21.06
C ASP A 91 -4.34 -6.89 -19.91
N LYS A 92 -3.67 -6.72 -18.77
CA LYS A 92 -3.69 -7.74 -17.69
C LYS A 92 -5.01 -7.76 -16.89
N PHE A 93 -5.90 -6.77 -17.08
CA PHE A 93 -7.18 -6.66 -16.36
C PHE A 93 -8.30 -6.14 -17.25
#